data_AF-G8RJ82-F1
#
_entry.id   AF-G8RJ82-F1
#
_cell.length_a   1.000
_cell.length_b   1.000
_cell.length_c   1.000
_cell.angle_alpha   90.00
_cell.angle_beta   90.00
_cell.angle_gamma   90.00
#
_symmetry.space_group_name_H-M   'P 1'
#
loop_
_entity.id
_entity.type
_entity.pdbx_description
1 polymer ?
#
loop_
_entity_poly.entity_id
_entity_poly.type
_entity_poly.pdbx_seq_one_letter_code
_entity_poly.pdbx_strand_id
1 'polypeptide(L)'
;MESATRIDWAADRLRRDQIVAEQFLDWHRKTARPPRLGVLRAAAGYRQWCSDARSELLRVDVGNPVDVDAFEQQWRLSAYASEIRAESGWVEACLPLIPLALATSIVMALTGSYVVSAVAGAIAIAAYLVLRKAKPALLVGPAGRPPPFWITGLDRR
;
A
#
# COMPACT_ATOMS: atom_id res chain seq x y z
N MET A 1 29.20 -15.14 0.36
CA MET A 1 28.06 -15.84 -0.25
C MET A 1 26.74 -15.28 0.27
N GLU A 2 26.57 -15.11 1.57
CA GLU A 2 25.38 -14.51 2.21
C GLU A 2 25.08 -13.06 1.79
N SER A 3 26.11 -12.26 1.51
CA SER A 3 25.97 -10.87 1.05
C SER A 3 25.40 -10.76 -0.37
N ALA A 4 25.85 -11.61 -1.30
CA ALA A 4 25.34 -11.62 -2.68
C ALA A 4 23.85 -11.98 -2.73
N THR A 5 23.42 -12.95 -1.91
CA THR A 5 22.00 -13.34 -1.81
C THR A 5 21.12 -12.22 -1.26
N ARG A 6 21.64 -11.40 -0.34
CA ARG A 6 20.93 -10.21 0.19
C ARG A 6 20.85 -9.09 -0.83
N ILE A 7 21.91 -8.87 -1.61
CA ILE A 7 21.93 -7.85 -2.68
C ILE A 7 20.93 -8.19 -3.78
N ASP A 8 20.90 -9.45 -4.24
CA ASP A 8 19.93 -9.91 -5.24
C ASP A 8 18.49 -9.78 -4.74
N TRP A 9 18.24 -10.19 -3.49
CA TRP A 9 16.93 -10.02 -2.85
C TRP A 9 16.51 -8.54 -2.77
N ALA A 10 17.42 -7.64 -2.40
CA ALA A 10 17.16 -6.21 -2.33
C ALA A 10 16.87 -5.62 -3.72
N ALA A 11 17.64 -5.99 -4.74
CA ALA A 11 17.42 -5.56 -6.12
C ALA A 11 16.06 -5.99 -6.67
N ASP A 12 15.64 -7.24 -6.40
CA ASP A 12 14.32 -7.75 -6.80
C ASP A 12 13.19 -7.08 -6.04
N ARG A 13 13.40 -6.75 -4.78
CA ARG A 13 12.40 -6.08 -3.95
C ARG A 13 12.27 -4.59 -4.32
N LEU A 14 13.35 -3.90 -4.67
CA LEU A 14 13.31 -2.55 -5.25
C LEU A 14 12.58 -2.51 -6.59
N ARG A 15 12.77 -3.54 -7.44
CA ARG A 15 12.00 -3.68 -8.69
C ARG A 15 10.50 -3.77 -8.43
N ARG A 16 10.08 -4.53 -7.41
CA ARG A 16 8.67 -4.61 -7.01
C ARG A 16 8.15 -3.27 -6.49
N ASP A 17 8.91 -2.61 -5.63
CA ASP A 17 8.55 -1.28 -5.10
C ASP A 17 8.39 -0.24 -6.21
N GLN A 18 9.25 -0.28 -7.24
CA GLN A 18 9.15 0.57 -8.42
C GLN A 18 7.83 0.34 -9.18
N ILE A 19 7.45 -0.92 -9.38
CA ILE A 19 6.18 -1.29 -10.04
C ILE A 19 4.99 -0.81 -9.21
N VAL A 20 5.02 -0.98 -7.89
CA VAL A 20 3.95 -0.51 -6.99
C VAL A 20 3.82 1.01 -7.05
N ALA A 21 4.93 1.75 -7.03
CA ALA A 21 4.92 3.20 -7.16
C ALA A 21 4.36 3.67 -8.52
N GLU A 22 4.69 2.98 -9.61
CA GLU A 22 4.14 3.26 -10.94
C GLU A 22 2.63 3.01 -11.01
N GLN A 23 2.15 1.89 -10.48
CA GLN A 23 0.72 1.58 -10.44
C GLN A 23 -0.05 2.55 -9.55
N PHE A 24 0.53 3.00 -8.44
CA PHE A 24 -0.06 4.04 -7.59
C PHE A 24 -0.24 5.37 -8.36
N LEU A 25 0.79 5.79 -9.11
CA LEU A 25 0.71 6.99 -9.95
C LEU A 25 -0.33 6.85 -11.07
N ASP A 26 -0.38 5.69 -11.72
CA ASP A 26 -1.33 5.41 -12.81
C ASP A 26 -2.78 5.34 -12.33
N TRP A 27 -3.02 4.72 -11.16
CA TRP A 27 -4.34 4.69 -10.54
C TRP A 27 -4.83 6.10 -10.22
N HIS A 28 -3.98 6.94 -9.63
CA HIS A 28 -4.34 8.31 -9.31
C HIS A 28 -4.50 9.22 -10.54
N ARG A 29 -3.78 8.97 -11.63
CA ARG A 29 -4.01 9.66 -12.92
C ARG A 29 -5.38 9.34 -13.53
N LYS A 30 -5.86 8.10 -13.36
CA LYS A 30 -7.15 7.63 -13.89
C LYS A 30 -8.34 8.00 -13.00
N THR A 31 -8.09 8.41 -11.76
CA THR A 31 -9.14 8.73 -10.78
C THR A 31 -9.56 10.20 -10.91
N ALA A 32 -10.87 10.48 -10.91
CA ALA A 32 -11.42 11.84 -11.06
C ALA A 32 -11.06 12.81 -9.91
N ARG A 33 -10.48 12.30 -8.81
CA ARG A 33 -10.03 13.07 -7.66
C ARG A 33 -8.51 12.90 -7.49
N PRO A 34 -7.70 13.78 -8.09
CA PRO A 34 -6.26 13.70 -7.92
C PRO A 34 -5.89 13.98 -6.46
N PRO A 35 -4.95 13.21 -5.88
CA PRO A 35 -4.42 13.48 -4.55
C PRO A 35 -3.62 14.80 -4.58
N ARG A 36 -3.23 15.28 -3.40
CA ARG A 36 -2.39 16.49 -3.29
C ARG A 36 -1.13 16.32 -4.15
N LEU A 37 -0.76 17.37 -4.90
CA LEU A 37 0.43 17.40 -5.77
C LEU A 37 1.72 16.93 -5.07
N GLY A 38 1.85 17.17 -3.76
CA GLY A 38 2.96 16.69 -2.95
C GLY A 38 3.09 15.16 -2.89
N VAL A 39 1.97 14.44 -2.81
CA VAL A 39 1.93 12.97 -2.75
C VAL A 39 2.39 12.35 -4.08
N LEU A 40 1.95 12.93 -5.21
CA LEU A 40 2.38 12.47 -6.53
C LEU A 40 3.87 12.72 -6.77
N ARG A 41 4.40 13.88 -6.33
CA ARG A 41 5.84 14.16 -6.41
C ARG A 41 6.64 13.23 -5.52
N ALA A 42 6.18 12.95 -4.30
CA ALA A 42 6.82 12.03 -3.37
C ALA A 42 6.87 10.60 -3.93
N ALA A 43 5.75 10.10 -4.47
CA ALA A 43 5.69 8.78 -5.11
C ALA A 43 6.57 8.69 -6.37
N ALA A 44 6.61 9.73 -7.21
CA ALA A 44 7.49 9.78 -8.37
C ALA A 44 8.97 9.86 -7.98
N GLY A 45 9.30 10.61 -6.94
CA GLY A 45 10.65 10.68 -6.37
C GLY A 45 11.10 9.33 -5.81
N TYR A 46 10.21 8.61 -5.13
CA TYR A 46 10.51 7.25 -4.65
C TYR A 46 10.71 6.26 -5.79
N ARG A 47 9.90 6.31 -6.84
CA ARG A 47 10.09 5.49 -8.05
C ARG A 47 11.47 5.72 -8.66
N GLN A 48 11.90 6.97 -8.74
CA GLN A 48 13.22 7.33 -9.25
C GLN A 48 14.33 6.80 -8.33
N TRP A 49 14.20 7.02 -7.02
CA TRP A 49 15.14 6.52 -6.02
C TRP A 49 15.31 4.99 -6.11
N CYS A 50 14.23 4.21 -6.26
CA CYS A 50 14.30 2.76 -6.44
C CYS A 50 15.08 2.34 -7.69
N SER A 51 14.92 3.09 -8.79
CA SER A 51 15.67 2.85 -10.03
C SER A 51 17.17 3.12 -9.84
N ASP A 52 17.49 4.25 -9.22
CA ASP A 52 18.87 4.69 -8.99
C ASP A 52 19.57 3.74 -8.01
N ALA A 53 18.93 3.44 -6.87
CA ALA A 53 19.41 2.50 -5.86
C ALA A 53 19.64 1.09 -6.41
N ARG A 54 18.74 0.59 -7.28
CA ARG A 54 18.92 -0.70 -7.95
C ARG A 54 20.14 -0.69 -8.88
N SER A 55 20.32 0.41 -9.63
CA SER A 55 21.47 0.54 -10.52
C SER A 55 22.80 0.61 -9.77
N GLU A 56 22.79 1.21 -8.58
CA GLU A 56 23.95 1.31 -7.68
C GLU A 56 24.28 -0.06 -7.06
N LEU A 57 23.28 -0.81 -6.59
CA LEU A 57 23.43 -2.18 -6.08
C LEU A 57 23.95 -3.17 -7.13
N LEU A 58 23.63 -2.97 -8.41
CA LEU A 58 24.11 -3.82 -9.51
C LEU A 58 25.50 -3.42 -10.02
N ARG A 59 26.01 -2.24 -9.63
CA ARG A 59 27.33 -1.71 -10.02
C ARG A 59 28.41 -1.92 -8.95
N VAL A 60 28.11 -2.67 -7.89
CA VAL A 60 29.02 -2.90 -6.77
C VAL A 60 30.25 -3.67 -7.24
N ASP A 61 31.39 -2.99 -7.18
CA ASP A 61 32.70 -3.58 -7.47
C ASP A 61 33.26 -4.28 -6.23
N VAL A 62 34.08 -5.31 -6.43
CA VAL A 62 34.60 -6.17 -5.34
C VAL A 62 35.43 -5.38 -4.31
N GLY A 63 35.92 -4.19 -4.69
CA GLY A 63 36.70 -3.29 -3.84
C GLY A 63 35.92 -2.33 -2.94
N ASN A 64 34.58 -2.21 -3.09
CA ASN A 64 33.78 -1.32 -2.25
C ASN A 64 32.45 -1.99 -1.85
N PRO A 65 32.47 -2.83 -0.79
CA PRO A 65 31.28 -3.55 -0.35
C PRO A 65 30.20 -2.57 0.12
N VAL A 66 29.00 -2.71 -0.42
CA VAL A 66 27.83 -1.93 0.03
C VAL A 66 27.47 -2.34 1.45
N ASP A 67 27.37 -1.35 2.33
CA ASP A 67 26.79 -1.51 3.65
C ASP A 67 25.27 -1.69 3.50
N VAL A 68 24.83 -2.94 3.62
CA VAL A 68 23.43 -3.35 3.47
C VAL A 68 22.54 -2.73 4.56
N ASP A 69 23.07 -2.52 5.77
CA ASP A 69 22.28 -1.98 6.89
C ASP A 69 22.04 -0.48 6.69
N ALA A 70 23.08 0.26 6.26
CA ALA A 70 22.95 1.66 5.87
C ALA A 70 22.01 1.83 4.67
N PHE A 71 22.09 0.91 3.69
CA PHE A 71 21.20 0.88 2.54
C PHE A 71 19.73 0.66 2.95
N GLU A 72 19.46 -0.33 3.81
CA GLU A 72 18.11 -0.58 4.32
C GLU A 72 17.55 0.61 5.09
N GLN A 73 18.40 1.32 5.85
CA GLN A 73 17.96 2.51 6.58
C GLN A 73 17.56 3.64 5.62
N GLN A 74 18.35 3.90 4.58
CA GLN A 74 17.98 4.86 3.53
C GLN A 74 16.69 4.44 2.81
N TRP A 75 16.54 3.15 2.53
CA TRP A 75 15.33 2.61 1.93
C TRP A 75 14.09 2.86 2.80
N ARG A 76 14.17 2.63 4.12
CA ARG A 76 13.07 2.94 5.05
C ARG A 76 12.70 4.42 5.04
N LEU A 77 13.68 5.31 5.02
CA LEU A 77 13.46 6.75 5.00
C LEU A 77 12.79 7.20 3.70
N SER A 78 13.29 6.75 2.55
CA SER A 78 12.72 7.03 1.23
C SER A 78 11.30 6.48 1.10
N ALA A 79 11.06 5.26 1.61
CA ALA A 79 9.73 4.66 1.65
C ALA A 79 8.76 5.47 2.51
N TYR A 80 9.19 5.92 3.69
CA TYR A 80 8.35 6.75 4.57
C TYR A 80 8.01 8.10 3.94
N ALA A 81 8.98 8.74 3.28
CA ALA A 81 8.81 10.01 2.59
C ALA A 81 7.92 9.92 1.34
N SER A 82 7.81 8.74 0.72
CA SER A 82 7.00 8.52 -0.48
C SER A 82 5.49 8.68 -0.25
N GLU A 83 5.04 8.59 1.01
CA GLU A 83 3.63 8.54 1.42
C GLU A 83 2.78 7.49 0.67
N ILE A 84 3.40 6.51 0.00
CA ILE A 84 2.70 5.40 -0.66
C ILE A 84 2.19 4.45 0.42
N ARG A 85 0.97 4.73 0.88
CA ARG A 85 0.30 3.96 1.92
C ARG A 85 -0.88 3.22 1.32
N ALA A 86 -1.02 1.94 1.69
CA ALA A 86 -2.29 1.25 1.57
C ALA A 86 -3.16 1.74 2.72
N GLU A 87 -4.39 2.14 2.39
CA GLU A 87 -5.45 1.96 3.34
C GLU A 87 -5.49 0.45 3.66
N SER A 88 -5.31 0.08 4.93
CA SER A 88 -5.15 -1.32 5.33
C SER A 88 -6.22 -2.20 4.67
N GLY A 89 -5.94 -3.43 4.23
CA GLY A 89 -6.95 -4.27 3.55
C GLY A 89 -8.29 -4.45 4.32
N TRP A 90 -8.30 -4.22 5.63
CA TRP A 90 -9.50 -4.11 6.46
C TRP A 90 -10.42 -2.93 6.07
N VAL A 91 -9.84 -1.79 5.69
CA VAL A 91 -10.55 -0.60 5.18
C VAL A 91 -11.25 -0.91 3.86
N GLU A 92 -10.56 -1.60 2.94
CA GLU A 92 -11.15 -2.02 1.66
C GLU A 92 -12.29 -3.03 1.83
N ALA A 93 -12.17 -3.98 2.76
CA ALA A 93 -13.24 -4.93 3.07
C ALA A 93 -14.43 -4.27 3.79
N CYS A 94 -14.17 -3.28 4.65
CA CYS A 94 -15.23 -2.59 5.40
C CYS A 94 -15.96 -1.53 4.56
N LEU A 95 -15.33 -0.95 3.54
CA LEU A 95 -15.92 0.09 2.69
C LEU A 95 -17.23 -0.33 2.00
N PRO A 96 -17.34 -1.52 1.35
CA PRO A 96 -18.60 -1.99 0.77
C PRO A 96 -19.54 -2.58 1.83
N LEU A 97 -19.02 -2.99 3.00
CA LEU A 97 -19.80 -3.63 4.05
C LEU A 97 -20.70 -2.63 4.81
N ILE A 98 -20.26 -1.37 4.94
CA ILE A 98 -21.04 -0.29 5.55
C ILE A 98 -22.33 0.02 4.78
N PRO A 99 -22.31 0.35 3.46
CA PRO A 99 -23.53 0.64 2.72
C PRO A 99 -24.43 -0.59 2.59
N LEU A 100 -23.86 -1.80 2.50
CA LEU A 100 -24.63 -3.04 2.50
C LEU A 100 -25.38 -3.24 3.82
N ALA A 101 -24.69 -3.12 4.96
CA ALA A 101 -25.29 -3.26 6.28
C ALA A 101 -26.33 -2.17 6.58
N LEU A 102 -26.10 -0.93 6.12
CA LEU A 102 -27.08 0.16 6.21
C LEU A 102 -28.33 -0.14 5.37
N ALA A 103 -28.17 -0.58 4.13
CA ALA A 103 -29.28 -0.95 3.27
C ALA A 103 -30.10 -2.10 3.87
N THR A 104 -29.43 -3.14 4.39
CA THR A 104 -30.11 -4.24 5.10
C THR A 104 -30.84 -3.75 6.34
N SER A 105 -30.25 -2.83 7.11
CA SER A 105 -30.88 -2.25 8.30
C SER A 105 -32.18 -1.50 7.95
N ILE A 106 -32.17 -0.70 6.88
CA ILE A 106 -33.34 0.05 6.40
C ILE A 106 -34.43 -0.92 5.89
N VAL A 107 -34.07 -1.89 5.05
CA VAL A 107 -35.02 -2.86 4.49
C VAL A 107 -35.69 -3.66 5.61
N MET A 108 -34.91 -4.11 6.60
CA MET A 108 -35.45 -4.92 7.71
C MET A 108 -36.31 -4.09 8.68
N ALA A 109 -36.03 -2.80 8.84
CA ALA A 109 -36.91 -1.90 9.59
C ALA A 109 -38.26 -1.74 8.87
N LEU A 110 -38.24 -1.58 7.54
CA LEU A 110 -39.45 -1.43 6.72
C LEU A 110 -40.31 -2.69 6.68
N THR A 111 -39.71 -3.88 6.82
CA THR A 111 -40.43 -5.16 6.91
C THR A 111 -40.87 -5.52 8.33
N GLY A 112 -40.64 -4.65 9.32
CA GLY A 112 -41.06 -4.83 10.71
C GLY A 112 -40.10 -5.67 11.56
N SER A 113 -38.93 -6.04 11.03
CA SER A 113 -37.90 -6.80 11.75
C SER A 113 -36.88 -5.87 12.41
N TYR A 114 -37.28 -5.26 13.53
CA TYR A 114 -36.47 -4.28 14.25
C TYR A 114 -35.20 -4.85 14.86
N VAL A 115 -35.21 -6.13 15.28
CA VAL A 115 -34.03 -6.80 15.86
C VAL A 115 -32.92 -6.95 14.81
N VAL A 116 -33.26 -7.43 13.61
CA VAL A 116 -32.29 -7.59 12.52
C VAL A 116 -31.81 -6.23 12.02
N SER A 117 -32.69 -5.23 11.98
CA SER A 117 -32.34 -3.86 11.65
C SER A 117 -31.30 -3.27 12.62
N ALA A 118 -31.48 -3.47 13.92
CA ALA A 118 -30.57 -2.98 14.95
C ALA A 118 -29.20 -3.67 14.87
N VAL A 119 -29.16 -4.98 14.66
CA VAL A 119 -27.91 -5.75 14.49
C VAL A 119 -27.14 -5.26 13.25
N ALA A 120 -27.82 -5.10 12.12
CA ALA A 120 -27.19 -4.60 10.89
C ALA A 120 -26.68 -3.16 11.06
N GLY A 121 -27.43 -2.30 11.74
CA GLY A 121 -26.98 -0.94 12.06
C GLY A 121 -25.75 -0.92 12.98
N ALA A 122 -25.71 -1.78 14.00
CA ALA A 122 -24.56 -1.92 14.89
C ALA A 122 -23.30 -2.38 14.14
N ILE A 123 -23.44 -3.31 13.19
CA ILE A 123 -22.35 -3.77 12.33
C ILE A 123 -21.81 -2.61 11.47
N ALA A 124 -22.69 -1.80 10.88
CA ALA A 124 -22.28 -0.64 10.09
C ALA A 124 -21.50 0.39 10.94
N ILE A 125 -21.96 0.68 12.16
CA ILE A 125 -21.28 1.59 13.09
C ILE A 125 -19.92 1.02 13.52
N ALA A 126 -19.84 -0.26 13.86
CA ALA A 126 -18.59 -0.91 14.23
C ALA A 126 -17.58 -0.88 13.08
N ALA A 127 -18.01 -1.21 11.85
CA ALA A 127 -17.18 -1.13 10.65
C ALA A 127 -16.68 0.30 10.39
N TYR A 128 -17.53 1.31 10.55
CA TYR A 128 -17.16 2.72 10.42
C TYR A 128 -16.10 3.15 11.45
N LEU A 129 -16.25 2.74 12.70
CA LEU A 129 -15.29 3.05 13.77
C LEU A 129 -13.94 2.37 13.54
N VAL A 130 -13.93 1.13 13.03
CA VAL A 130 -12.70 0.42 12.65
C VAL A 130 -12.00 1.15 11.51
N LEU A 131 -12.74 1.56 10.48
CA LEU A 131 -12.25 2.38 9.37
C LEU A 131 -11.60 3.68 9.86
N ARG A 132 -12.27 4.40 10.77
CA ARG A 132 -11.77 5.66 11.31
C ARG A 132 -10.48 5.49 12.14
N LYS A 133 -10.26 4.31 12.74
CA LYS A 133 -9.08 3.99 13.54
C LYS A 133 -7.97 3.30 12.74
N ALA A 134 -8.24 2.85 11.53
CA ALA A 134 -7.25 2.20 10.70
C ALA A 134 -6.13 3.18 10.35
N LYS A 135 -4.92 2.88 10.83
CA LYS A 135 -3.73 3.64 10.47
C LYS A 135 -3.30 3.21 9.06
N PRO A 136 -3.05 4.15 8.14
CA PRO A 136 -2.57 3.83 6.80
C PRO A 136 -1.20 3.17 6.91
N ALA A 137 -1.06 1.97 6.35
CA ALA A 137 0.17 1.19 6.41
C ALA A 137 1.01 1.46 5.15
N LEU A 138 2.33 1.59 5.31
CA LEU A 138 3.24 1.75 4.17
C LEU A 138 3.22 0.49 3.29
N LEU A 139 3.03 0.70 1.99
CA LEU A 139 3.03 -0.37 0.98
C LEU A 139 4.44 -0.72 0.50
N VAL A 140 5.33 0.24 0.59
CA VAL A 140 6.69 0.19 0.06
C VAL A 140 7.72 0.21 1.18
N GLY A 141 8.94 -0.21 0.87
CA GLY A 141 10.04 -0.31 1.82
C GLY A 141 10.34 -1.76 2.25
N PRO A 142 11.43 -1.97 3.02
CA PRO A 142 11.88 -3.30 3.40
C PRO A 142 10.89 -4.04 4.32
N ALA A 143 10.04 -3.30 5.05
CA ALA A 143 8.95 -3.83 5.86
C ALA A 143 7.55 -3.68 5.20
N GLY A 144 7.49 -3.30 3.92
CA GLY A 144 6.24 -3.07 3.19
C GLY A 144 5.36 -4.33 3.16
N ARG A 145 4.06 -4.17 3.48
CA ARG A 145 3.08 -5.26 3.38
C ARG A 145 2.84 -5.63 1.92
N PRO A 146 2.42 -6.90 1.63
CA PRO A 146 2.06 -7.27 0.27
C PRO A 146 1.01 -6.32 -0.28
N PRO A 147 1.12 -5.96 -1.58
CA PRO A 147 0.21 -5.01 -2.17
C PRO A 147 -1.23 -5.54 -2.16
N PRO A 148 -2.26 -4.69 -1.97
CA PRO A 148 -3.66 -5.10 -1.99
C PRO A 148 -4.06 -5.68 -3.35
N PHE A 149 -5.13 -6.47 -3.35
CA PHE A 149 -5.57 -7.30 -4.48
C PHE A 149 -5.95 -6.52 -5.76
N TRP A 150 -6.07 -5.19 -5.71
CA TRP A 150 -6.30 -4.36 -6.90
C TRP A 150 -5.00 -3.89 -7.58
N ILE A 151 -3.85 -4.10 -6.93
CA ILE A 151 -2.50 -4.02 -7.52
C ILE A 151 -2.21 -5.37 -8.22
N THR A 152 -3.19 -5.87 -8.98
CA THR A 152 -3.10 -7.09 -9.79
C THR A 152 -2.49 -6.77 -11.13
N GLY A 153 -1.17 -6.56 -11.12
CA GLY A 153 -0.35 -6.55 -12.34
C GLY A 153 0.91 -7.39 -12.24
N LEU A 154 1.21 -7.96 -11.07
CA LEU A 154 2.46 -8.69 -10.79
C LEU A 154 2.41 -10.17 -11.17
N ASP A 155 1.27 -10.70 -11.60
CA ASP A 155 1.06 -12.15 -11.82
C ASP A 155 0.87 -12.54 -13.31
N ARG A 156 1.21 -11.65 -14.24
CA ARG A 156 1.22 -11.97 -15.67
C ARG A 156 2.46 -11.39 -16.33
N ARG A 157 3.61 -12.07 -16.16
CA ARG A 157 4.69 -12.15 -17.15
C ARG A 157 5.70 -13.20 -16.73
#